data_AF-A0A453T5B4-F1
#
_entry.id   AF-A0A453T5B4-F1
#
_cell.length_a   1.000
_cell.length_b   1.000
_cell.length_c   1.000
_cell.angle_alpha   90.00
_cell.angle_beta   90.00
_cell.angle_gamma   90.00
#
_symmetry.space_group_name_H-M   'P 1'
#
loop_
_entity.id
_entity.type
_entity.pdbx_description
1 polymer ?
#
loop_
_entity_poly.entity_id
_entity_poly.type
_entity_poly.pdbx_seq_one_letter_code
_entity_poly.pdbx_strand_id
1 'polypeptide(L)'
;KLLFLLIQAFVCQPGCICAEPSNWETEDLVLPCLKEVAINGLRGTEHELALVERLFKWATMLERVTVIFHDSISESNGEEFRQLLLSFSRPAICMKFSHGGGSLSFD
;
A
#
# COMPACT_ATOMS: atom_id res chain seq x y z
N LYS A 1 -13.55 -8.83 4.25
CA LYS A 1 -13.68 -8.59 2.80
C LYS A 1 -13.00 -7.28 2.35
N LEU A 2 -13.16 -6.13 3.03
CA LEU A 2 -12.49 -4.87 2.65
C LEU A 2 -11.07 -4.62 3.23
N LEU A 3 -10.55 -5.50 4.09
CA LEU A 3 -9.28 -5.30 4.80
C LEU A 3 -8.14 -6.27 4.39
N PHE A 4 -8.34 -7.13 3.40
CA PHE A 4 -7.46 -8.27 3.12
C PHE A 4 -6.04 -7.92 2.62
N LEU A 5 -5.74 -6.63 2.38
CA LEU A 5 -4.48 -6.17 1.78
C LEU A 5 -3.75 -5.09 2.58
N LEU A 6 -3.97 -4.98 3.89
CA LEU A 6 -2.95 -4.40 4.77
C LEU A 6 -1.87 -5.46 5.01
N ILE A 7 -1.08 -5.67 3.96
CA ILE A 7 0.21 -6.35 3.89
C ILE A 7 0.60 -7.16 5.12
N GLN A 8 0.25 -8.44 5.11
CA GLN A 8 0.94 -9.44 5.90
C GLN A 8 1.24 -10.61 4.96
N ALA A 9 2.52 -10.90 4.75
CA ALA A 9 2.98 -12.18 4.22
C ALA A 9 2.63 -13.27 5.25
N PHE A 10 1.36 -13.70 5.27
CA PHE A 10 0.95 -14.89 6.00
C PHE A 10 1.01 -16.05 5.02
N VAL A 11 1.65 -17.15 5.42
CA VAL A 11 1.64 -18.40 4.67
C VAL A 11 0.17 -18.80 4.51
N CYS A 12 -0.33 -18.68 3.29
CA CYS A 12 -1.71 -18.97 2.96
C CYS A 12 -2.02 -20.43 3.30
N GLN A 13 -3.05 -20.68 4.12
CA GLN A 13 -3.48 -22.05 4.38
C GLN A 13 -4.02 -22.68 3.08
N PRO A 14 -3.91 -24.02 2.90
CA PRO A 14 -4.52 -24.71 1.78
C PRO A 14 -6.02 -24.40 1.71
N GLY A 15 -6.48 -23.88 0.57
CA GLY A 15 -7.87 -23.46 0.36
C GLY A 15 -8.15 -21.97 0.58
N CYS A 16 -7.14 -21.13 0.86
CA CYS A 16 -7.34 -19.70 0.77
C CYS A 16 -7.49 -19.26 -0.70
N ILE A 17 -8.48 -18.41 -0.96
CA ILE A 17 -8.73 -17.79 -2.27
C ILE A 17 -7.72 -16.68 -2.61
N CYS A 18 -6.68 -16.50 -1.81
CA CYS A 18 -5.67 -15.46 -2.01
C CYS A 18 -4.82 -15.68 -3.27
N ALA A 19 -4.87 -16.90 -3.84
CA ALA A 19 -4.27 -17.24 -5.14
C ALA A 19 -5.27 -17.16 -6.31
N GLU A 20 -6.56 -16.90 -6.04
CA GLU A 20 -7.55 -16.68 -7.08
C GLU A 20 -7.38 -15.24 -7.62
N PRO A 21 -7.33 -15.03 -8.95
CA PRO A 21 -7.18 -13.69 -9.50
C PRO A 21 -8.37 -12.86 -9.08
N SER A 22 -8.14 -11.95 -8.13
CA SER A 22 -9.19 -11.07 -7.66
C SER A 22 -9.37 -9.98 -8.72
N ASN A 23 -10.61 -9.70 -9.08
CA ASN A 23 -11.03 -8.65 -9.99
C ASN A 23 -10.78 -7.23 -9.44
N TRP A 24 -9.89 -7.07 -8.45
CA TRP A 24 -9.57 -5.81 -7.79
C TRP A 24 -9.05 -4.75 -8.78
N GLU A 25 -8.48 -5.21 -9.91
CA GLU A 25 -8.09 -4.38 -11.07
C GLU A 25 -9.28 -3.81 -11.85
N THR A 26 -10.51 -4.20 -11.52
CA THR A 26 -11.73 -3.69 -12.17
C THR A 26 -12.79 -3.26 -11.16
N GLU A 27 -12.61 -3.58 -9.88
CA GLU A 27 -13.53 -3.17 -8.82
C GLU A 27 -13.29 -1.72 -8.38
N ASP A 28 -14.40 -0.99 -8.25
CA ASP A 28 -14.45 0.31 -7.59
C ASP A 28 -14.95 0.11 -6.15
N LEU A 29 -14.01 0.05 -5.21
CA LEU A 29 -14.31 0.05 -3.79
C LEU A 29 -14.50 1.50 -3.29
N VAL A 30 -15.34 1.67 -2.27
CA VAL A 30 -15.47 2.96 -1.58
C VAL A 30 -15.11 2.74 -0.12
N LEU A 31 -14.10 3.47 0.33
CA LEU A 31 -13.55 3.41 1.70
C LEU A 31 -13.73 4.78 2.38
N PRO A 32 -14.98 5.22 2.61
CA PRO A 32 -15.28 6.62 2.92
C PRO A 32 -14.82 7.05 4.32
N CYS A 33 -14.46 6.11 5.20
CA CYS A 33 -13.99 6.39 6.55
C CYS A 33 -12.50 6.09 6.75
N LEU A 34 -11.81 5.61 5.71
CA LEU A 34 -10.39 5.26 5.82
C LEU A 34 -9.55 6.54 5.79
N LYS A 35 -8.94 6.87 6.92
CA LYS A 35 -8.10 8.05 7.10
C LYS A 35 -6.61 7.77 7.11
N GLU A 36 -6.21 6.60 7.59
CA GLU A 36 -4.80 6.25 7.73
C GLU A 36 -4.53 4.83 7.23
N VAL A 37 -3.38 4.66 6.57
CA VAL A 37 -2.91 3.38 6.03
C VAL A 37 -1.42 3.21 6.30
N ALA A 38 -1.01 2.00 6.69
CA ALA A 38 0.38 1.56 6.64
C ALA A 38 0.57 0.45 5.59
N ILE A 39 1.56 0.64 4.73
CA ILE A 39 1.98 -0.25 3.65
C ILE A 39 3.37 -0.77 4.04
N ASN A 40 3.44 -1.97 4.58
CA ASN A 40 4.69 -2.59 5.01
C ASN A 40 5.32 -3.43 3.92
N GLY A 41 6.65 -3.46 3.82
CA GLY A 41 7.38 -4.36 2.92
C GLY A 41 7.09 -4.15 1.43
N LEU A 42 6.83 -2.91 1.00
CA LEU A 42 6.57 -2.59 -0.41
C LEU A 42 7.80 -2.91 -1.27
N ARG A 43 7.64 -3.75 -2.30
CA ARG A 43 8.71 -4.13 -3.23
C ARG A 43 8.69 -3.33 -4.54
N GLY A 44 7.66 -2.52 -4.75
CA GLY A 44 7.52 -1.68 -5.95
C GLY A 44 7.27 -2.47 -7.22
N THR A 45 6.65 -3.64 -7.11
CA THR A 45 6.13 -4.36 -8.28
C THR A 45 4.97 -3.58 -8.91
N GLU A 46 4.73 -3.78 -10.21
CA GLU A 46 3.63 -3.11 -10.92
C GLU A 46 2.28 -3.33 -10.23
N HIS A 47 2.01 -4.55 -9.77
CA HIS A 47 0.78 -4.91 -9.07
C HIS A 47 0.62 -4.18 -7.74
N GLU A 48 1.70 -4.09 -6.95
CA GLU A 48 1.66 -3.35 -5.68
C GLU A 48 1.40 -1.86 -5.92
N LEU A 49 2.07 -1.26 -6.90
CA LEU A 49 1.90 0.16 -7.23
C LEU A 49 0.49 0.46 -7.73
N ALA A 50 -0.07 -0.39 -8.60
CA ALA A 50 -1.44 -0.28 -9.09
C ALA A 50 -2.47 -0.38 -7.95
N LEU A 51 -2.21 -1.23 -6.93
CA LEU A 51 -3.05 -1.31 -5.74
C LEU A 51 -2.98 -0.03 -4.91
N VAL A 52 -1.80 0.54 -4.69
CA VAL A 52 -1.65 1.80 -3.93
C VAL A 52 -2.34 2.97 -4.65
N GLU A 53 -2.21 3.06 -5.97
CA GLU A 53 -2.90 4.06 -6.76
C GLU A 53 -4.43 3.93 -6.62
N ARG A 54 -4.95 2.70 -6.69
CA ARG A 54 -6.38 2.44 -6.46
C ARG A 54 -6.82 2.77 -5.06
N LEU A 55 -6.02 2.47 -4.05
CA LEU A 55 -6.32 2.78 -2.67
C LEU A 55 -6.58 4.28 -2.48
N PHE A 56 -5.80 5.14 -3.15
CA PHE A 56 -6.01 6.59 -3.09
C PHE A 56 -7.32 7.04 -3.77
N LYS A 57 -7.79 6.29 -4.77
CA LYS A 57 -9.08 6.52 -5.42
C LYS A 57 -10.24 6.05 -4.53
N TRP A 58 -10.11 4.87 -3.92
CA TRP A 58 -11.14 4.27 -3.08
C TRP A 58 -11.31 5.01 -1.74
N ALA A 59 -10.21 5.47 -1.14
CA ALA A 59 -10.19 6.13 0.16
C ALA A 59 -10.20 7.66 0.03
N THR A 60 -11.38 8.22 -0.26
CA THR A 60 -11.55 9.67 -0.48
C THR A 60 -11.25 10.52 0.75
N MET A 61 -11.30 9.95 1.96
CA MET A 61 -10.97 10.59 3.23
C MET A 61 -9.56 10.27 3.75
N LEU A 62 -8.69 9.70 2.92
CA LEU A 62 -7.33 9.35 3.32
C LEU A 62 -6.52 10.63 3.61
N GLU A 63 -5.93 10.66 4.80
CA GLU A 63 -5.15 11.78 5.34
C GLU A 63 -3.68 11.40 5.56
N ARG A 64 -3.39 10.13 5.88
CA ARG A 64 -2.04 9.65 6.16
C ARG A 64 -1.74 8.31 5.51
N VAL A 65 -0.58 8.20 4.90
CA VAL A 65 -0.06 6.95 4.38
C VAL A 65 1.38 6.81 4.84
N THR A 66 1.68 5.67 5.43
CA THR A 66 3.06 5.31 5.75
C THR A 66 3.50 4.12 4.94
N VAL A 67 4.61 4.24 4.24
CA VAL A 67 5.20 3.18 3.43
C VAL A 67 6.51 2.74 4.05
N ILE A 68 6.66 1.45 4.26
CA ILE A 68 7.91 0.80 4.64
C ILE A 68 8.33 -0.03 3.44
N PHE A 69 9.46 0.31 2.81
CA PHE A 69 10.01 -0.48 1.73
C PHE A 69 10.56 -1.80 2.25
N HIS A 70 10.47 -2.84 1.43
CA HIS A 70 11.11 -4.12 1.71
C HIS A 70 12.64 -3.96 1.70
N ASP A 71 13.36 -4.66 2.57
CA ASP A 71 14.83 -4.58 2.70
C ASP A 71 15.60 -4.96 1.43
N SER A 72 14.93 -5.55 0.45
CA SER A 72 15.52 -5.91 -0.85
C SER A 72 15.56 -4.75 -1.84
N ILE A 73 15.00 -3.59 -1.50
CA ILE A 73 14.93 -2.44 -2.38
C ILE A 73 16.22 -1.62 -2.24
N SER A 74 16.86 -1.31 -3.36
CA SER A 74 17.99 -0.37 -3.33
C SER A 74 17.50 1.04 -3.02
N GLU A 75 18.39 1.90 -2.51
CA GLU A 75 18.05 3.30 -2.26
C GLU A 75 17.55 4.02 -3.51
N SER A 76 18.18 3.78 -4.67
CA SER A 76 17.77 4.34 -5.96
C SER A 76 16.35 3.96 -6.35
N ASN A 77 16.03 2.67 -6.25
CA ASN A 77 14.69 2.17 -6.58
C ASN A 77 13.66 2.69 -5.58
N GLY A 78 14.04 2.76 -4.30
CA GLY A 78 13.21 3.36 -3.26
C GLY A 78 12.87 4.82 -3.55
N GLU A 79 13.81 5.61 -4.06
CA GLU A 79 13.57 7.00 -4.46
C GLU A 79 12.66 7.11 -5.69
N GLU A 80 12.88 6.27 -6.70
CA GLU A 80 11.97 6.20 -7.86
C GLU A 80 10.54 5.90 -7.43
N PHE A 81 10.35 4.93 -6.52
CA PHE A 81 9.02 4.62 -5.99
C PHE A 81 8.44 5.75 -5.14
N ARG A 82 9.26 6.46 -4.34
CA ARG A 82 8.79 7.65 -3.60
C ARG A 82 8.23 8.70 -4.55
N GLN A 83 8.98 9.04 -5.59
CA GLN A 83 8.56 10.04 -6.58
C GLN A 83 7.29 9.59 -7.32
N LEU A 84 7.21 8.32 -7.69
CA LEU A 84 6.03 7.77 -8.34
C LEU A 84 4.81 7.83 -7.43
N LEU A 85 4.91 7.36 -6.19
CA LEU A 85 3.83 7.39 -5.21
C LEU A 85 3.36 8.82 -4.90
N LEU A 86 4.28 9.78 -4.87
CA LEU A 86 3.96 11.20 -4.70
C LEU A 86 3.25 11.77 -5.94
N SER A 87 3.60 11.33 -7.15
CA SER A 87 3.04 11.85 -8.40
C SER A 87 1.54 11.61 -8.55
N PHE A 88 1.02 10.53 -7.97
CA PHE A 88 -0.40 10.20 -7.97
C PHE A 88 -1.07 10.41 -6.61
N SER A 89 -0.33 10.84 -5.58
CA SER A 89 -0.88 11.24 -4.29
C SER A 89 -1.62 12.57 -4.40
N ARG A 90 -2.72 12.69 -3.65
CA ARG A 90 -3.40 13.97 -3.47
C ARG A 90 -2.57 14.86 -2.54
N PRO A 91 -2.49 16.19 -2.77
CA PRO A 91 -1.71 17.10 -1.92
C PRO A 91 -2.09 17.09 -0.43
N ALA A 92 -3.33 16.70 -0.12
CA ALA A 92 -3.83 16.62 1.25
C ALA A 92 -3.34 15.38 2.03
N ILE A 93 -2.79 14.38 1.35
CA ILE A 93 -2.31 13.13 1.97
C ILE A 93 -0.89 13.35 2.50
N CYS A 94 -0.70 13.13 3.79
CA CYS A 94 0.62 13.09 4.42
C CYS A 94 1.27 11.73 4.16
N MET A 95 2.22 11.70 3.22
CA MET A 95 3.02 10.52 2.89
C MET A 95 4.27 10.47 3.77
N LYS A 96 4.50 9.34 4.44
CA LYS A 96 5.74 9.03 5.16
C LYS A 96 6.37 7.78 4.56
N PHE A 97 7.69 7.78 4.42
CA PHE A 97 8.41 6.69 3.78
C PHE A 97 9.62 6.29 4.62
N SER A 98 9.80 4.99 4.83
CA SER A 98 10.90 4.40 5.59
C SER A 98 11.45 3.18 4.86
N HIS A 99 12.72 2.87 5.10
CA HIS A 99 13.34 1.62 4.69
C HIS A 99 13.35 0.67 5.90
N GLY A 100 13.14 -0.63 5.70
CA GLY A 100 12.97 -1.59 6.80
C GLY A 100 14.08 -1.51 7.86
N GLY A 101 13.64 -1.50 9.13
CA GLY A 101 14.50 -1.36 10.31
C GLY A 101 13.85 -0.68 11.53
N GLY A 102 12.63 -0.14 11.43
CA GLY A 102 11.94 0.47 12.56
C GLY A 102 10.46 0.10 12.63
N SER A 103 10.03 -0.46 13.76
CA SER A 103 8.61 -0.61 14.11
C SER A 103 7.95 0.76 14.20
N LEU A 104 6.85 0.99 13.50
CA LEU A 104 6.06 2.22 13.64
C LEU A 104 5.04 2.05 14.77
N SER A 105 5.13 2.95 15.76
CA SER A 105 4.04 3.26 16.68
C SER A 105 3.11 4.26 15.99
N PHE A 106 1.80 4.02 16.04
CA PHE A 106 0.82 5.06 15.78
C PHE A 106 0.65 5.81 17.11
N ASP A 107 1.12 7.06 17.18
CA ASP A 107 0.79 7.99 18.27
C ASP A 107 -0.57 8.64 18.03
#